data_AF-A0A7Z0MMI4-F1
#
_entry.id   AF-A0A7Z0MMI4-F1
#
_cell.length_a   1.000
_cell.length_b   1.000
_cell.length_c   1.000
_cell.angle_alpha   90.00
_cell.angle_beta   90.00
_cell.angle_gamma   90.00
#
_symmetry.space_group_name_H-M   'P 1'
#
loop_
_entity.id
_entity.type
_entity.pdbx_description
1 polymer ?
#
loop_
_entity_poly.entity_id
_entity_poly.type
_entity_poly.pdbx_seq_one_letter_code
_entity_poly.pdbx_strand_id
1 'polypeptide(L)'
;MAAPKADIAYAEATLQSARNIGANEYAAVELERAKNKLQQAKAEMKEGNNESALRLAKESTAEGNLAQAKSEAGKAQASEKQMQQSYEMLKSQLK
;
A
#
# COMPACT_ATOMS: atom_id res chain seq x y z
N MET A 1 27.21 7.73 -6.14
CA MET A 1 25.93 8.23 -5.58
C MET A 1 25.93 8.04 -4.07
N ALA A 2 25.38 8.98 -3.28
CA ALA A 2 25.24 8.79 -1.83
C ALA A 2 24.20 7.70 -1.51
N ALA A 3 24.33 7.05 -0.35
CA ALA A 3 23.40 5.99 0.07
C ALA A 3 21.98 6.55 0.27
N PRO A 4 20.93 5.94 -0.32
CA PRO A 4 19.56 6.46 -0.34
C PRO A 4 18.80 6.17 0.96
N LYS A 5 19.37 6.54 2.11
CA LYS A 5 18.81 6.25 3.43
C LYS A 5 17.44 6.89 3.64
N ALA A 6 17.25 8.11 3.14
CA ALA A 6 15.99 8.84 3.22
C ALA A 6 14.89 8.15 2.40
N ASP A 7 15.19 7.73 1.17
CA ASP A 7 14.22 7.03 0.32
C ASP A 7 13.83 5.66 0.90
N ILE A 8 14.79 4.92 1.49
CA ILE A 8 14.49 3.66 2.18
C ILE A 8 13.59 3.88 3.40
N ALA A 9 13.89 4.88 4.24
CA ALA A 9 13.06 5.21 5.39
C ALA A 9 11.65 5.68 4.97
N TYR A 10 11.55 6.43 3.87
CA TYR A 10 10.27 6.84 3.31
C TYR A 10 9.46 5.64 2.80
N ALA A 11 10.08 4.72 2.06
CA ALA A 11 9.45 3.50 1.60
C ALA A 11 8.96 2.61 2.77
N GLU A 12 9.74 2.51 3.86
CA GLU A 12 9.32 1.85 5.10
C GLU A 12 8.05 2.49 5.70
N ALA A 13 8.04 3.82 5.82
CA ALA A 13 6.91 4.56 6.35
C ALA A 13 5.65 4.39 5.46
N THR A 14 5.81 4.44 4.14
CA THR A 14 4.71 4.20 3.17
C THR A 14 4.12 2.80 3.33
N LEU A 15 4.96 1.77 3.47
CA LEU A 15 4.54 0.38 3.71
C LEU A 15 3.79 0.23 5.03
N GLN A 16 4.26 0.89 6.08
CA GLN A 16 3.58 0.87 7.37
C GLN A 16 2.22 1.57 7.30
N SER A 17 2.13 2.73 6.65
CA SER A 17 0.88 3.42 6.41
C SER A 17 -0.12 2.56 5.63
N ALA A 18 0.33 1.90 4.55
CA ALA A 18 -0.50 0.98 3.77
C ALA A 18 -1.08 -0.16 4.62
N ARG A 19 -0.27 -0.77 5.47
CA ARG A 19 -0.73 -1.81 6.41
C ARG A 19 -1.76 -1.28 7.40
N ASN A 20 -1.50 -0.11 7.99
CA ASN A 20 -2.38 0.51 8.99
C ASN A 20 -3.78 0.78 8.41
N ILE A 21 -3.88 1.10 7.12
CA ILE A 21 -5.17 1.31 6.46
C ILE A 21 -5.76 0.05 5.83
N GLY A 22 -5.23 -1.14 6.12
CA GLY A 22 -5.85 -2.41 5.71
C GLY A 22 -5.45 -2.91 4.32
N ALA A 23 -4.30 -2.50 3.79
CA ALA A 23 -3.82 -3.02 2.50
C ALA A 23 -3.63 -4.54 2.46
N ASN A 24 -3.47 -5.21 3.60
CA ASN A 24 -3.47 -6.68 3.65
C ASN A 24 -4.79 -7.31 3.16
N GLU A 25 -5.91 -6.60 3.31
CA GLU A 25 -7.25 -7.10 2.95
C GLU A 25 -7.63 -6.70 1.51
N TYR A 26 -7.34 -5.45 1.14
CA TYR A 26 -7.82 -4.85 -0.11
C TYR A 26 -6.75 -4.76 -1.21
N ALA A 27 -5.47 -4.88 -0.87
CA ALA A 27 -4.36 -4.63 -1.79
C ALA A 27 -3.11 -5.49 -1.49
N ALA A 28 -3.32 -6.76 -1.12
CA ALA A 28 -2.25 -7.64 -0.66
C ALA A 28 -1.11 -7.82 -1.68
N VAL A 29 -1.44 -7.85 -2.98
CA VAL A 29 -0.46 -8.02 -4.06
C VAL A 29 0.49 -6.84 -4.15
N GLU A 30 -0.03 -5.61 -4.20
CA GLU A 30 0.78 -4.39 -4.22
C GLU A 30 1.62 -4.24 -2.96
N LEU A 31 1.05 -4.58 -1.81
CA LEU A 31 1.76 -4.52 -0.54
C LEU A 31 2.95 -5.49 -0.51
N GLU A 32 2.79 -6.72 -1.01
CA GLU A 32 3.89 -7.69 -1.09
C GLU A 32 4.95 -7.26 -2.11
N ARG A 33 4.53 -6.67 -3.25
CA ARG A 33 5.46 -6.08 -4.22
C ARG A 33 6.28 -4.95 -3.61
N ALA A 34 5.64 -4.03 -2.88
CA ALA A 34 6.33 -2.95 -2.18
C ALA A 34 7.36 -3.51 -1.20
N LYS A 35 6.95 -4.47 -0.36
CA LYS A 35 7.83 -5.11 0.63
C LYS A 35 9.04 -5.79 -0.02
N ASN A 36 8.84 -6.54 -1.11
CA ASN A 36 9.92 -7.22 -1.81
C ASN A 36 10.92 -6.23 -2.42
N LYS A 37 10.42 -5.15 -3.04
CA LYS A 37 11.28 -4.09 -3.59
C LYS A 37 12.06 -3.36 -2.49
N LEU A 38 11.44 -3.07 -1.35
CA LEU A 38 12.15 -2.48 -0.21
C LEU A 38 13.26 -3.40 0.33
N GLN A 39 13.01 -4.71 0.40
CA GLN A 39 14.03 -5.67 0.82
C GLN A 39 15.21 -5.70 -0.15
N GLN A 40 14.94 -5.68 -1.46
CA GLN A 40 15.97 -5.58 -2.49
C GLN A 40 16.72 -4.24 -2.40
N ALA A 41 16.02 -3.12 -2.20
CA ALA A 41 16.65 -1.80 -2.03
C ALA A 41 17.64 -1.78 -0.86
N LYS A 42 17.28 -2.41 0.27
CA LYS A 42 18.15 -2.54 1.44
C LYS A 42 19.36 -3.43 1.17
N ALA A 43 19.22 -4.48 0.35
CA ALA A 43 20.32 -5.34 -0.05
C ALA A 43 21.31 -4.57 -0.94
N GLU A 44 20.82 -3.95 -2.00
CA GLU A 44 21.63 -3.13 -2.93
C GLU A 44 22.37 -2.00 -2.19
N MET A 45 21.72 -1.34 -1.23
CA MET A 45 22.37 -0.30 -0.43
C MET A 45 23.52 -0.86 0.42
N LYS A 46 23.37 -2.07 0.97
CA LYS A 46 24.44 -2.73 1.75
C LYS A 46 25.63 -3.13 0.87
N GLU A 47 25.36 -3.48 -0.38
CA GLU A 47 26.39 -3.81 -1.38
C GLU A 47 27.06 -2.57 -1.99
N GLY A 48 26.56 -1.36 -1.68
CA GLY A 48 27.07 -0.10 -2.21
C GLY A 48 26.49 0.30 -3.57
N ASN A 49 25.54 -0.48 -4.09
CA ASN A 49 24.82 -0.25 -5.34
C ASN A 49 23.72 0.82 -5.16
N ASN A 50 24.15 2.03 -4.79
CA ASN A 50 23.25 3.10 -4.32
C ASN A 50 22.23 3.56 -5.36
N GLU A 51 22.53 3.47 -6.66
CA GLU A 51 21.58 3.82 -7.72
C GLU A 51 20.45 2.79 -7.84
N SER A 52 20.79 1.49 -7.83
CA SER A 52 19.81 0.40 -7.80
C SER A 52 18.95 0.48 -6.55
N ALA A 53 19.57 0.71 -5.39
CA ALA A 53 18.88 0.89 -4.13
C ALA A 53 17.87 2.05 -4.17
N LEU A 54 18.26 3.20 -4.74
CA LEU A 54 17.39 4.36 -4.88
C LEU A 54 16.18 4.06 -5.77
N ARG A 55 16.41 3.39 -6.91
CA ARG A 55 15.37 3.00 -7.84
C ARG A 55 14.36 2.07 -7.18
N LEU A 56 14.84 1.00 -6.53
CA LEU A 56 14.00 0.01 -5.84
C LEU A 56 13.23 0.63 -4.67
N ALA A 57 13.81 1.57 -3.93
CA ALA A 57 13.11 2.29 -2.87
C ALA A 57 11.94 3.12 -3.42
N LYS A 58 12.15 3.85 -4.53
CA LYS A 58 11.09 4.63 -5.19
C LYS A 58 9.99 3.75 -5.75
N GLU A 59 10.35 2.62 -6.37
CA GLU A 59 9.36 1.65 -6.84
C GLU A 59 8.58 1.03 -5.68
N SER A 60 9.23 0.72 -4.56
CA SER A 60 8.56 0.28 -3.33
C SER A 60 7.56 1.31 -2.83
N THR A 61 7.94 2.59 -2.81
CA THR A 61 7.04 3.69 -2.44
C THR A 61 5.83 3.76 -3.38
N ALA A 62 6.04 3.65 -4.70
CA ALA A 62 4.95 3.70 -5.67
C ALA A 62 3.95 2.53 -5.47
N GLU A 63 4.44 1.32 -5.28
CA GLU A 63 3.61 0.14 -4.98
C GLU A 63 2.88 0.30 -3.64
N GLY A 64 3.53 0.87 -2.62
CA GLY A 64 2.90 1.15 -1.33
C GLY A 64 1.78 2.19 -1.41
N ASN A 65 1.96 3.25 -2.22
CA ASN A 65 0.93 4.24 -2.49
C ASN A 65 -0.24 3.64 -3.28
N LEU A 66 0.05 2.77 -4.27
CA LEU A 66 -0.98 2.04 -5.01
C LEU A 66 -1.78 1.13 -4.07
N ALA A 67 -1.10 0.44 -3.15
CA ALA A 67 -1.76 -0.38 -2.13
C ALA A 67 -2.69 0.46 -1.24
N GLN A 68 -2.27 1.68 -0.88
CA GLN A 68 -3.10 2.59 -0.09
C GLN A 68 -4.37 2.99 -0.85
N ALA A 69 -4.23 3.48 -2.08
CA ALA A 69 -5.36 3.90 -2.89
C ALA A 69 -6.37 2.77 -3.13
N LYS A 70 -5.88 1.55 -3.41
CA LYS A 70 -6.75 0.36 -3.55
C LYS A 70 -7.48 0.02 -2.25
N SER A 71 -6.84 0.23 -1.10
CA SER A 71 -7.46 -0.01 0.19
C SER A 71 -8.59 0.98 0.50
N GLU A 72 -8.36 2.25 0.21
CA GLU A 72 -9.39 3.29 0.36
C GLU A 72 -10.58 3.01 -0.57
N ALA A 73 -10.32 2.66 -1.83
CA ALA A 73 -11.35 2.29 -2.78
C ALA A 73 -12.15 1.06 -2.33
N GLY A 74 -11.48 0.00 -1.87
CA GLY A 74 -12.12 -1.21 -1.38
C GLY A 74 -13.02 -0.95 -0.16
N LYS A 75 -12.57 -0.11 0.78
CA LYS A 75 -13.38 0.32 1.93
C LYS A 75 -14.60 1.14 1.51
N ALA A 76 -14.44 2.07 0.57
CA ALA A 76 -15.54 2.86 0.06
C ALA A 76 -16.62 1.98 -0.61
N GLN A 77 -16.20 1.01 -1.43
CA GLN A 77 -17.11 0.05 -2.06
C GLN A 77 -17.83 -0.83 -1.03
N ALA A 78 -17.14 -1.29 0.02
CA ALA A 78 -17.76 -2.07 1.09
C ALA A 78 -18.82 -1.25 1.84
N SER A 79 -18.51 0.02 2.14
CA SER A 79 -19.44 0.94 2.80
C SER A 79 -20.67 1.24 1.93
N GLU A 80 -20.48 1.49 0.63
CA GLU A 80 -21.57 1.69 -0.32
C GLU A 80 -22.52 0.49 -0.33
N LYS A 81 -21.97 -0.73 -0.42
CA LYS A 81 -22.76 -1.96 -0.41
C LYS A 81 -23.58 -2.12 0.88
N GLN A 82 -22.99 -1.81 2.03
CA GLN A 82 -23.68 -1.85 3.32
C GLN A 82 -24.83 -0.83 3.39
N MET A 83 -24.64 0.37 2.85
CA MET A 83 -25.67 1.40 2.79
C MET A 83 -26.83 0.97 1.87
N GLN A 84 -26.54 0.43 0.70
CA GLN A 84 -27.55 -0.10 -0.23
C GLN A 84 -28.37 -1.23 0.41
N GLN A 85 -27.71 -2.17 1.10
CA GLN A 85 -28.40 -3.26 1.82
C GLN A 85 -29.30 -2.73 2.94
N SER A 86 -28.82 -1.76 3.71
CA SER A 86 -29.61 -1.11 4.77
C SER A 86 -30.82 -0.38 4.20
N TYR A 87 -30.66 0.31 3.07
CA TYR A 87 -31.73 1.01 2.39
C TYR A 87 -32.82 0.05 1.87
N GLU A 88 -32.44 -1.03 1.21
CA GLU A 88 -33.40 -2.04 0.72
C GLU A 88 -34.13 -2.73 1.88
N MET A 89 -33.43 -3.02 2.99
CA MET A 89 -34.06 -3.56 4.20
C MET A 89 -35.10 -2.60 4.76
N LEU A 90 -34.78 -1.31 4.90
CA LEU A 90 -35.73 -0.30 5.38
C LEU A 90 -36.95 -0.21 4.45
N LYS A 91 -36.72 -0.18 3.13
CA LYS A 91 -37.80 -0.16 2.13
C LYS A 91 -38.71 -1.38 2.21
N SER A 92 -38.18 -2.55 2.56
CA SER A 92 -38.97 -3.78 2.72
C SER A 92 -39.86 -3.76 3.96
N GLN A 93 -39.44 -3.08 5.04
CA GLN A 93 -40.20 -2.97 6.30
C GLN A 93 -41.34 -1.94 6.23
N LEU A 94 -41.27 -1.00 5.28
CA LEU A 94 -42.28 0.04 5.05
C LEU A 94 -43.43 -0.43 4.13
N LYS A 95 -43.39 -1.68 3.65
CA LYS A 95 -44.44 -2.32 2.86
C LYS A 95 -45.28 -3.21 3.75
#